data_AF-A0A1W1YD33-F1
#
_entry.id   AF-A0A1W1YD33-F1
#
_cell.length_a   1.000
_cell.length_b   1.000
_cell.length_c   1.000
_cell.angle_alpha   90.00
_cell.angle_beta   90.00
_cell.angle_gamma   90.00
#
_symmetry.space_group_name_H-M   'P 1'
#
loop_
_entity.id
_entity.type
_entity.pdbx_description
1 polymer ?
#
loop_
_entity_poly.entity_id
_entity_poly.type
_entity_poly.pdbx_seq_one_letter_code
_entity_poly.pdbx_strand_id
1 'polypeptide(L)'
;MPDLAGDVVEQTETTLLALLDAILAAHQGINEERISIEGDNLPIGPHALTTIALLLHELATNAVKYGGLATPEGQLRIEVGIAGERMTMTWRETGARRMSGASQTRASAAA
;
A
#
# COMPACT_ATOMS: atom_id res chain seq x y z
N MET A 1 -5.34 -8.19 46.65
CA MET A 1 -4.89 -8.69 45.34
C MET A 1 -5.38 -7.72 44.29
N PRO A 2 -4.51 -7.06 43.52
CA PRO A 2 -4.95 -6.25 42.39
C PRO A 2 -5.38 -7.18 41.24
N ASP A 3 -6.45 -6.78 40.57
CA ASP A 3 -7.09 -7.44 39.44
C ASP A 3 -6.22 -7.32 38.19
N LEU A 4 -5.80 -8.45 37.63
CA LEU A 4 -5.18 -8.54 36.30
C LEU A 4 -6.29 -8.72 35.26
N ALA A 5 -7.29 -7.84 35.28
CA ALA A 5 -8.15 -7.64 34.13
C ALA A 5 -7.23 -7.09 33.05
N GLY A 6 -6.80 -7.98 32.16
CA GLY A 6 -5.76 -7.73 31.19
C GLY A 6 -6.01 -6.40 30.50
N ASP A 7 -4.96 -5.58 30.45
CA ASP A 7 -4.84 -4.53 29.46
C ASP A 7 -5.07 -5.21 28.12
N VAL A 8 -6.32 -5.17 27.66
CA VAL A 8 -6.65 -5.32 26.25
C VAL A 8 -5.97 -4.11 25.65
N VAL A 9 -4.71 -4.29 25.26
CA VAL A 9 -4.03 -3.34 24.40
C VAL A 9 -4.99 -3.17 23.24
N GLU A 10 -5.67 -2.02 23.17
CA GLU A 10 -6.42 -1.61 21.99
C GLU A 10 -5.38 -1.58 20.87
N GLN A 11 -5.25 -2.72 20.18
CA GLN A 11 -4.42 -2.83 19.01
C GLN A 11 -5.06 -1.89 18.02
N THR A 12 -4.43 -0.73 17.79
CA THR A 12 -4.92 0.26 16.86
C THR A 12 -4.95 -0.40 15.48
N GLU A 13 -6.12 -0.87 15.06
CA GLU A 13 -6.29 -1.50 13.75
C GLU A 13 -5.96 -0.43 12.70
N THR A 14 -4.79 -0.55 12.09
CA THR A 14 -4.40 0.30 10.97
C THR A 14 -5.13 -0.19 9.75
N THR A 15 -5.66 0.73 8.96
CA THR A 15 -6.32 0.37 7.70
C THR A 15 -5.35 0.41 6.53
N LEU A 16 -5.63 -0.35 5.48
CA LEU A 16 -4.77 -0.41 4.29
C LEU A 16 -4.64 0.94 3.61
N LEU A 17 -5.72 1.70 3.46
CA LEU A 17 -5.64 3.01 2.83
C LEU A 17 -4.80 3.96 3.68
N ALA A 18 -4.99 3.95 5.02
CA ALA A 18 -4.16 4.76 5.92
C ALA A 18 -2.67 4.38 5.86
N LEU A 19 -2.36 3.09 5.72
CA LEU A 19 -0.99 2.61 5.56
C LEU A 19 -0.38 3.05 4.23
N LEU A 20 -1.14 2.95 3.14
CA LEU A 20 -0.74 3.42 1.81
C LEU A 20 -0.45 4.92 1.83
N ASP A 21 -1.36 5.73 2.39
CA ASP A 21 -1.19 7.17 2.52
C ASP A 21 0.07 7.52 3.31
N ALA A 22 0.27 6.88 4.47
CA ALA A 22 1.44 7.13 5.32
C ALA A 22 2.76 6.80 4.60
N ILE A 23 2.81 5.69 3.85
CA ILE A 23 4.00 5.27 3.11
C ILE A 23 4.26 6.23 1.94
N LEU A 24 3.24 6.57 1.16
CA LEU A 24 3.39 7.42 -0.01
C LEU A 24 3.76 8.86 0.39
N ALA A 25 3.18 9.39 1.47
CA ALA A 25 3.50 10.71 2.01
C ALA A 25 4.96 10.81 2.51
N ALA A 26 5.57 9.70 2.95
CA ALA A 26 6.96 9.68 3.39
C ALA A 26 7.96 9.93 2.25
N HIS A 27 7.56 9.73 1.00
CA HIS A 27 8.41 9.95 -0.17
C HIS A 27 8.33 11.40 -0.66
N GLN A 28 9.38 12.17 -0.39
CA GLN A 28 9.48 13.57 -0.79
C GLN A 28 9.48 13.75 -2.33
N GLY A 29 8.82 14.81 -2.81
CA GLY A 29 8.83 15.20 -4.22
C GLY A 29 7.78 14.50 -5.09
N ILE A 30 6.94 13.64 -4.51
CA ILE A 30 5.76 13.13 -5.20
C ILE A 30 4.67 14.23 -5.16
N ASN A 31 4.07 14.54 -6.31
CA ASN A 31 2.83 15.31 -6.35
C ASN A 31 1.66 14.35 -6.12
N GLU A 32 0.90 14.57 -5.04
CA GLU A 32 -0.27 13.78 -4.65
C GLU A 32 -1.32 13.70 -5.76
N GLU A 33 -1.45 14.73 -6.61
CA GLU A 33 -2.38 14.74 -7.75
C GLU A 33 -2.07 13.64 -8.80
N ARG A 34 -0.87 13.07 -8.76
CA ARG A 34 -0.43 11.99 -9.66
C ARG A 34 -0.72 10.60 -9.08
N ILE A 35 -1.25 10.53 -7.87
CA ILE A 35 -1.64 9.31 -7.18
C ILE A 35 -3.16 9.28 -7.05
N SER A 36 -3.77 8.18 -7.50
CA SER A 36 -5.18 7.88 -7.26
C SER A 36 -5.25 6.57 -6.48
N ILE A 37 -5.91 6.62 -5.33
CA ILE A 37 -6.16 5.45 -4.49
C ILE A 37 -7.67 5.30 -4.37
N GLU A 38 -8.19 4.17 -4.81
CA GLU A 38 -9.62 3.87 -4.82
C GLU A 38 -9.86 2.46 -4.30
N GLY A 39 -10.97 2.24 -3.59
CA GLY A 39 -11.36 0.91 -3.15
C GLY A 39 -11.75 0.77 -1.69
N ASP A 40 -11.85 -0.48 -1.26
CA ASP A 40 -12.29 -0.83 0.09
C ASP A 40 -11.25 -0.49 1.15
N ASN A 41 -11.68 0.17 2.23
CA ASN A 41 -10.81 0.46 3.36
C ASN A 41 -10.84 -0.68 4.39
N LEU A 42 -9.78 -1.49 4.37
CA LEU A 42 -9.69 -2.73 5.15
C LEU A 42 -8.83 -2.58 6.39
N PRO A 43 -9.26 -3.07 7.56
CA PRO A 43 -8.37 -3.21 8.71
C PRO A 43 -7.30 -4.26 8.41
N ILE A 44 -6.06 -3.95 8.79
CA ILE A 44 -4.93 -4.87 8.70
C ILE A 44 -4.62 -5.37 10.10
N GLY A 45 -4.71 -6.69 10.28
CA GLY A 45 -4.33 -7.33 11.53
C GLY A 45 -2.84 -7.13 11.85
N PRO A 46 -2.46 -7.08 13.13
CA PRO A 46 -1.09 -6.76 13.56
C PRO A 46 -0.04 -7.74 13.02
N HIS A 47 -0.42 -8.99 12.76
CA HIS A 47 0.47 -10.01 12.20
C HIS A 47 0.88 -9.74 10.75
N ALA A 48 0.00 -9.10 9.95
CA ALA A 48 0.26 -8.81 8.55
C ALA A 48 0.81 -7.40 8.33
N LEU A 49 0.59 -6.48 9.29
CA LEU A 49 0.90 -5.06 9.18
C LEU A 49 2.34 -4.80 8.75
N THR A 50 3.32 -5.35 9.48
CA THR A 50 4.74 -5.12 9.18
C THR A 50 5.13 -5.65 7.80
N THR A 51 4.67 -6.84 7.43
CA THR A 51 4.99 -7.45 6.13
C THR A 51 4.37 -6.65 4.98
N ILE A 52 3.11 -6.24 5.10
CA ILE A 52 2.44 -5.41 4.10
C ILE A 52 3.11 -4.04 4.01
N ALA A 53 3.44 -3.42 5.14
CA ALA A 53 4.11 -2.12 5.18
C ALA A 53 5.44 -2.15 4.41
N LEU A 54 6.27 -3.17 4.64
CA LEU A 54 7.54 -3.32 3.93
C LEU A 54 7.33 -3.53 2.43
N LEU A 55 6.37 -4.38 2.04
CA LEU A 55 6.07 -4.61 0.63
C LEU A 55 5.62 -3.32 -0.08
N LEU A 56 4.74 -2.54 0.56
CA LEU A 56 4.29 -1.26 0.04
C LEU A 56 5.42 -0.23 -0.02
N HIS A 57 6.33 -0.21 0.96
CA HIS A 57 7.49 0.67 0.97
C HIS A 57 8.44 0.41 -0.20
N GLU A 58 8.68 -0.86 -0.51
CA GLU A 58 9.49 -1.26 -1.66
C GLU A 58 8.80 -0.93 -3.00
N LEU A 59 7.49 -1.17 -3.10
CA LEU A 59 6.72 -0.78 -4.30
C LEU A 59 6.76 0.74 -4.52
N ALA A 60 6.52 1.54 -3.48
CA ALA A 60 6.60 2.99 -3.54
C ALA A 60 8.01 3.46 -3.92
N THR A 61 9.05 2.89 -3.30
CA THR A 61 10.45 3.18 -3.62
C THR A 61 10.76 2.87 -5.10
N ASN A 62 10.26 1.75 -5.61
CA ASN A 62 10.45 1.36 -7.01
C ASN A 62 9.70 2.31 -7.96
N ALA A 63 8.46 2.68 -7.64
CA ALA A 63 7.68 3.63 -8.43
C ALA A 63 8.39 4.99 -8.56
N VAL A 64 8.99 5.48 -7.47
CA VAL A 64 9.72 6.76 -7.43
C VAL A 64 11.07 6.68 -8.14
N LYS A 65 11.85 5.62 -7.94
CA LYS A 65 13.20 5.54 -8.50
C LYS A 65 13.22 5.16 -9.98
N TYR A 66 12.29 4.29 -10.37
CA TYR A 66 12.38 3.53 -11.61
C TYR A 66 11.08 3.49 -12.41
N GLY A 67 9.96 3.79 -11.76
CA GLY A 67 8.63 3.57 -12.28
C GLY A 67 7.89 4.82 -12.76
N GLY A 68 6.57 4.80 -12.61
CA GLY A 68 5.65 5.84 -13.04
C GLY A 68 5.78 7.14 -12.27
N LEU A 69 6.34 7.13 -11.05
CA LEU A 69 6.56 8.36 -10.29
C LEU A 69 7.96 8.96 -10.50
N ALA A 70 8.83 8.28 -11.25
CA ALA A 70 10.19 8.73 -11.56
C ALA A 70 10.26 9.88 -12.58
N THR A 71 9.19 10.10 -13.34
CA THR A 71 9.07 11.22 -14.29
C THR A 71 7.97 12.17 -13.84
N PRO A 72 8.02 13.47 -14.18
CA PRO A 72 6.97 14.43 -13.81
C PRO A 72 5.59 14.09 -14.41
N GLU A 73 5.55 13.45 -15.58
CA GLU A 73 4.32 13.15 -16.32
C GLU A 73 3.67 11.82 -15.92
N GLY A 74 4.40 10.96 -15.22
CA GLY A 74 3.89 9.65 -14.85
C GLY A 74 2.97 9.67 -13.63
N GLN A 75 2.14 8.64 -13.54
CA GLN A 75 1.02 8.53 -12.59
C GLN A 75 0.97 7.13 -11.98
N LEU A 76 0.43 7.06 -10.77
CA LEU A 76 0.18 5.84 -10.03
C LEU A 76 -1.31 5.73 -9.71
N ARG A 77 -1.92 4.61 -10.09
CA ARG A 77 -3.28 4.22 -9.67
C ARG A 77 -3.22 2.96 -8.84
N ILE A 78 -3.84 3.01 -7.67
CA ILE A 78 -3.97 1.90 -6.74
C ILE A 78 -5.47 1.61 -6.57
N GLU A 79 -5.86 0.38 -6.91
CA GLU A 79 -7.24 -0.08 -6.75
C GLU A 79 -7.26 -1.24 -5.76
N VAL A 80 -8.09 -1.12 -4.72
CA VAL A 80 -8.28 -2.15 -3.69
C VAL A 80 -9.68 -2.72 -3.82
N GLY A 81 -9.81 -4.04 -3.76
CA GLY A 81 -11.12 -4.69 -3.77
C GLY A 81 -11.14 -5.98 -2.98
N ILE A 82 -12.29 -6.28 -2.39
CA ILE A 82 -12.57 -7.52 -1.66
C ILE A 82 -13.44 -8.44 -2.52
N ALA A 83 -13.05 -9.71 -2.60
CA ALA A 83 -13.87 -10.76 -3.21
C ALA A 83 -13.94 -11.97 -2.25
N GLY A 84 -14.99 -12.00 -1.43
CA GLY A 84 -15.13 -12.99 -0.35
C GLY A 84 -14.05 -12.79 0.72
N GLU A 85 -13.26 -13.82 0.99
CA GLU A 85 -12.14 -13.76 1.95
C GLU A 85 -10.81 -13.32 1.33
N ARG A 86 -10.81 -12.94 0.05
CA ARG A 86 -9.61 -12.50 -0.66
C ARG A 86 -9.62 -11.00 -0.85
N MET A 87 -8.56 -10.36 -0.37
CA MET A 87 -8.22 -9.00 -0.73
C MET A 87 -7.38 -9.00 -2.02
N THR A 88 -7.70 -8.08 -2.92
CA THR A 88 -6.91 -7.81 -4.11
C THR A 88 -6.48 -6.35 -4.12
N MET A 89 -5.23 -6.12 -4.50
CA MET A 89 -4.68 -4.79 -4.73
C MET A 89 -4.04 -4.75 -6.11
N THR A 90 -4.44 -3.79 -6.92
CA THR A 90 -3.89 -3.55 -8.25
C THR A 90 -3.04 -2.30 -8.20
N TRP A 91 -1.75 -2.44 -8.52
CA TRP A 91 -0.78 -1.35 -8.60
C TRP A 91 -0.48 -1.06 -10.06
N ARG A 92 -0.91 0.10 -10.56
CA ARG A 92 -0.77 0.47 -11.97
C ARG A 92 0.00 1.77 -12.12
N GLU A 93 1.15 1.68 -12.77
CA GLU A 93 1.97 2.83 -13.12
C GLU A 93 1.86 3.17 -14.61
N THR A 94 1.79 4.46 -14.93
CA THR A 94 1.78 4.96 -16.32
C THR A 94 2.78 6.10 -16.48
N GLY A 95 3.20 6.37 -17.73
CA GLY A 95 4.20 7.41 -18.01
C GLY A 95 5.64 7.07 -17.55
N ALA A 96 5.85 5.90 -16.95
CA ALA A 96 7.17 5.37 -16.66
C ALA A 96 7.99 5.26 -17.95
N ARG A 97 9.26 5.65 -17.90
CA ARG A 97 10.22 5.32 -18.96
C ARG A 97 10.18 3.80 -19.11
N ARG A 98 9.85 3.27 -20.30
CA ARG A 98 9.80 1.82 -20.54
C ARG A 98 11.16 1.21 -20.18
N MET A 99 11.31 0.74 -18.95
CA MET A 99 12.32 -0.24 -18.63
C MET A 99 11.72 -1.58 -19.02
N SER A 100 12.37 -2.23 -19.98
CA SER A 100 12.03 -3.56 -20.46
C SER A 100 12.00 -4.54 -19.28
N GLY A 101 10.82 -4.89 -18.79
CA GLY A 101 10.63 -5.81 -17.68
C GLY A 101 9.32 -5.55 -16.96
N ALA A 102 8.20 -5.83 -17.62
CA ALA A 102 6.88 -5.73 -17.01
C ALA A 102 6.73 -6.79 -15.90
N SER A 103 6.98 -6.41 -14.64
CA SER A 103 6.46 -7.15 -13.50
C SER A 103 5.10 -6.56 -13.14
N GLN A 104 4.03 -7.14 -13.70
CA GLN A 104 2.70 -7.03 -13.09
C GLN A 104 2.74 -7.87 -11.81
N THR A 105 3.10 -7.27 -10.68
CA THR A 105 3.04 -7.96 -9.39
C THR A 105 1.60 -7.94 -8.91
N ARG A 106 0.90 -9.06 -9.10
CA ARG A 106 -0.41 -9.31 -8.49
C ARG A 106 -0.15 -9.87 -7.10
N ALA A 107 -0.20 -9.02 -6.07
CA ALA A 107 -0.14 -9.48 -4.69
C ALA A 107 -1.51 -10.04 -4.29
N SER A 108 -1.59 -11.36 -4.07
CA SER A 108 -2.74 -12.00 -3.44
C SER A 108 -2.32 -12.50 -2.06
N ALA A 109 -2.89 -11.94 -1.00
CA ALA A 109 -2.81 -12.53 0.33
C ALA A 109 -4.10 -13.32 0.58
N ALA A 110 -3.97 -14.63 0.83
CA ALA A 110 -5.05 -15.44 1.37
C ALA A 110 -4.99 -15.30 2.90
N ALA A 111 -6.13 -14.99 3.51
CA ALA A 111 -6.34 -15.00 4.95
C ALA A 111 -6.27 -16.44 5.50
#